data_AF-A0A7Y5X0A2-F1
#
_entry.id   AF-A0A7Y5X0A2-F1
#
_cell.length_a   1.000
_cell.length_b   1.000
_cell.length_c   1.000
_cell.angle_alpha   90.00
_cell.angle_beta   90.00
_cell.angle_gamma   90.00
#
_symmetry.space_group_name_H-M   'P 1'
#
loop_
_entity.id
_entity.type
_entity.pdbx_description
1 polymer ?
#
loop_
_entity_poly.entity_id
_entity_poly.type
_entity_poly.pdbx_seq_one_letter_code
_entity_poly.pdbx_strand_id
1 'polypeptide(L)' 'MRRTKKAEQLAAEKFVSDTVARGDAARAGEDGNLPKGATHEIVEEPEGEAPKIRRRRFRLF' A
#
# COMPACT_ATOMS: atom_id res chain seq x y z
N MET A 1 -14.33 7.86 24.25
CA MET A 1 -13.48 6.99 23.41
C MET A 1 -13.16 7.65 22.05
N ARG A 2 -12.15 8.52 21.94
CA ARG A 2 -11.74 9.15 20.64
C ARG A 2 -10.22 9.25 20.39
N ARG A 3 -9.38 8.73 21.29
CA ARG A 3 -7.91 8.79 21.13
C ARG A 3 -7.35 7.70 20.20
N THR A 4 -8.07 6.60 20.00
CA THR A 4 -7.57 5.43 19.24
C THR A 4 -7.57 5.69 17.73
N LYS A 5 -8.66 6.23 17.18
CA LYS A 5 -8.79 6.46 15.72
C LYS A 5 -7.70 7.34 15.11
N LYS A 6 -7.26 8.40 15.83
CA LYS A 6 -6.19 9.28 15.32
C LYS A 6 -4.83 8.58 15.31
N ALA A 7 -4.55 7.75 16.31
CA ALA A 7 -3.31 6.97 16.36
C ALA A 7 -3.30 5.87 15.30
N GLU A 8 -4.44 5.19 15.08
CA GLU A 8 -4.61 4.21 14.01
C GLU A 8 -4.40 4.83 12.63
N GLN A 9 -4.94 6.02 12.40
CA GLN A 9 -4.80 6.73 11.14
C GLN A 9 -3.35 7.14 10.86
N LEU A 10 -2.64 7.71 11.84
CA LEU A 10 -1.22 8.02 11.73
C LEU A 10 -0.37 6.77 11.49
N ALA A 11 -0.70 5.66 12.16
CA ALA A 11 -0.02 4.39 11.95
C ALA A 11 -0.27 3.84 10.53
N ALA A 12 -1.48 3.99 10.00
CA ALA A 12 -1.83 3.58 8.64
C ALA A 12 -1.09 4.44 7.59
N GLU A 13 -1.07 5.77 7.74
CA GLU A 13 -0.35 6.68 6.85
C GLU A 13 1.15 6.38 6.83
N LYS A 14 1.76 6.18 8.01
CA LYS A 14 3.16 5.80 8.14
C LYS A 14 3.43 4.45 7.47
N PHE A 15 2.54 3.47 7.67
CA PHE A 15 2.67 2.16 7.05
C PHE A 15 2.66 2.26 5.52
N VAL A 16 1.72 3.02 4.94
CA VAL A 16 1.65 3.25 3.50
C VAL A 16 2.92 3.93 3.00
N SER A 17 3.34 5.02 3.64
CA SER A 17 4.53 5.77 3.27
C SER A 17 5.78 4.88 3.29
N ASP A 18 6.00 4.12 4.37
CA ASP A 18 7.14 3.23 4.50
C ASP A 18 7.11 2.10 3.45
N THR A 19 5.92 1.58 3.12
CA THR A 19 5.76 0.48 2.14
C THR A 19 6.08 0.96 0.72
N VAL A 20 5.61 2.16 0.36
CA VAL A 20 5.93 2.78 -0.93
C VAL A 20 7.42 3.14 -1.01
N ALA A 21 7.97 3.77 0.04
CA ALA A 21 9.38 4.16 0.09
C ALA A 21 10.34 2.97 -0.02
N ARG A 22 9.95 1.80 0.50
CA ARG A 22 10.71 0.55 0.38
C ARG A 22 10.59 -0.14 -0.99
N GLY A 23 9.64 0.26 -1.82
CA GLY A 23 9.30 -0.44 -3.07
C GLY A 23 8.47 -1.71 -2.86
N ASP A 24 7.93 -1.92 -1.65
CA ASP A 24 7.05 -3.05 -1.33
C ASP A 24 5.64 -2.88 -1.93
N ALA A 25 5.28 -1.66 -2.36
CA ALA A 25 4.05 -1.31 -3.05
C ALA A 25 4.35 -0.81 -4.47
N ALA A 26 3.62 -1.35 -5.45
CA ALA A 26 3.75 -0.93 -6.85
C ALA A 26 2.41 -1.03 -7.58
N ARG A 27 2.29 -0.34 -8.73
CA ARG A 27 1.17 -0.55 -9.64
C ARG A 27 1.30 -1.90 -10.34
N ALA A 28 0.17 -2.52 -10.68
CA ALA A 28 0.17 -3.70 -11.52
C ALA A 28 0.66 -3.34 -12.94
N GLY A 29 1.46 -4.22 -13.54
CA GLY A 29 1.90 -4.10 -14.92
C GLY A 29 0.78 -4.44 -15.91
N GLU A 30 1.09 -4.39 -17.20
CA GLU A 30 0.14 -4.69 -18.29
C GLU A 30 -0.42 -6.13 -18.23
N ASP A 31 0.37 -7.06 -17.68
CA ASP A 31 -0.02 -8.44 -17.43
C ASP A 31 -0.91 -8.61 -16.19
N GLY A 32 -1.23 -7.51 -15.50
CA GLY A 32 -1.97 -7.51 -14.26
C GLY A 32 -1.18 -8.08 -13.09
N ASN A 33 0.13 -8.32 -13.20
CA ASN A 33 0.98 -8.78 -12.10
C ASN A 33 1.68 -7.62 -11.40
N LEU A 34 2.06 -7.84 -10.15
CA LEU A 34 2.95 -6.92 -9.47
C LEU A 34 4.40 -7.20 -9.84
N PRO A 35 5.27 -6.18 -9.87
CA PRO A 35 6.71 -6.36 -9.98
C PRO A 35 7.25 -7.35 -8.95
N LYS A 36 8.32 -8.06 -9.30
CA LYS A 36 9.00 -8.97 -8.36
C LYS A 36 9.45 -8.20 -7.12
N GLY A 37 9.02 -8.67 -5.95
CA GLY A 37 9.30 -8.02 -4.66
C GLY A 37 8.15 -7.15 -4.13
N ALA A 38 7.25 -6.67 -4.99
CA ALA A 38 6.09 -5.92 -4.54
C ALA A 38 5.04 -6.85 -3.91
N THR A 39 4.69 -6.58 -2.65
CA THR A 39 3.69 -7.33 -1.88
C THR A 39 2.34 -6.63 -1.84
N HIS A 40 2.32 -5.33 -2.13
CA HIS A 40 1.14 -4.48 -2.15
C HIS A 40 0.94 -3.88 -3.54
N GLU A 41 -0.33 -3.78 -3.92
CA GLU A 41 -0.79 -3.14 -5.14
C GLU A 41 -1.23 -1.71 -4.83
N ILE A 42 -0.68 -0.73 -5.54
CA ILE A 42 -1.19 0.65 -5.50
C ILE A 42 -2.43 0.69 -6.37
N VAL A 43 -3.59 0.95 -5.76
CA VAL A 43 -4.90 0.97 -6.44
C VAL A 43 -5.38 2.40 -6.73
N GLU A 44 -4.97 3.38 -5.92
CA GLU A 44 -5.27 4.79 -6.14
C GLU A 44 -4.08 5.66 -5.68
N GLU A 45 -3.79 6.71 -6.44
CA GLU A 45 -2.82 7.76 -6.10
C GLU A 45 -3.52 9.11 -6.20
N PRO A 46 -4.19 9.58 -5.14
CA PRO A 46 -4.76 10.91 -5.12
C PRO A 46 -3.64 11.96 -5.05
N GLU A 47 -3.82 13.07 -5.76
CA GLU A 47 -2.84 14.15 -5.79
C GLU A 47 -2.68 14.78 -4.40
N GLY A 48 -1.46 14.72 -3.84
CA GLY A 48 -1.15 15.29 -2.52
C GLY A 48 -1.53 14.43 -1.32
N GLU A 49 -2.07 13.23 -1.51
CA GLU A 49 -2.42 12.29 -0.43
C GLU A 49 -1.59 10.99 -0.48
N ALA A 50 -1.61 10.24 0.62
CA ALA A 50 -0.98 8.92 0.66
C ALA A 50 -1.73 7.95 -0.29
N PRO A 51 -1.02 7.16 -1.09
CA PRO A 51 -1.65 6.23 -2.02
C PRO A 51 -2.45 5.15 -1.28
N LYS A 52 -3.57 4.73 -1.87
CA LYS A 52 -4.27 3.55 -1.37
C LYS A 52 -3.59 2.31 -1.88
N ILE A 53 -3.16 1.47 -0.94
CA ILE A 53 -2.54 0.19 -1.24
C ILE A 53 -3.41 -0.97 -0.78
N ARG A 54 -3.41 -2.06 -1.56
CA ARG A 54 -4.06 -3.32 -1.21
C ARG A 54 -3.03 -4.43 -1.15
N ARG A 55 -2.98 -5.17 -0.05
CA ARG A 55 -2.10 -6.35 0.05
C ARG A 55 -2.54 -7.40 -0.98
N ARG A 56 -1.63 -7.80 -1.86
CA ARG A 56 -1.86 -8.88 -2.80
C ARG A 56 -1.25 -10.15 -2.22
N ARG A 57 -2.08 -11.10 -1.82
CA ARG A 57 -1.57 -12.41 -1.38
C ARG A 57 -1.10 -13.14 -2.61
N PHE A 58 0.20 -13.46 -2.67
CA PHE A 58 0.69 -14.43 -3.63
C PHE A 58 -0.05 -15.74 -3.38
N ARG A 59 -0.74 -16.24 -4.39
CA ARG A 59 -1.31 -17.58 -4.35
C ARG A 59 -0.13 -18.50 -4.63
N LEU A 60 0.35 -19.20 -3.59
CA LEU A 60 1.27 -20.33 -3.74
C LEU A 60 0.45 -21.42 -4.44
N PHE A 61 0.54 -21.49 -5.78
CA PHE A 61 0.02 -22.61 -6.57
C PHE A 61 1.19 -23.40 -7.12
#